data_AF-A0A7M3Y653-F1
#
_entry.id   AF-A0A7M3Y653-F1
#
_cell.length_a   1.000
_cell.length_b   1.000
_cell.length_c   1.000
_cell.angle_alpha   90.00
_cell.angle_beta   90.00
_cell.angle_gamma   90.00
#
_symmetry.space_group_name_H-M   'P 1'
#
loop_
_entity.id
_entity.type
_entity.pdbx_description
1 polymer ?
#
loop_
_entity_poly.entity_id
_entity_poly.type
_entity_poly.pdbx_seq_one_letter_code
_entity_poly.pdbx_strand_id
1 'polypeptide(L)' 'MAGAHRLSPSSWNRYETCPRMYWLSRQGLPRKAGMAASLGTAIHASIEDVLNMDISDRPKASMGWLPDV' A
#
# COMPACT_ATOMS: atom_id res chain seq x y z
N MET A 1 -13.02 16.49 16.31
CA MET A 1 -12.68 17.48 15.26
C MET A 1 -12.67 16.76 13.92
N ALA A 2 -13.69 16.96 13.08
CA ALA A 2 -13.80 16.30 11.78
C ALA A 2 -12.82 16.98 10.81
N GLY A 3 -11.71 16.31 10.50
CA GLY A 3 -10.74 16.79 9.53
C GLY A 3 -11.38 16.92 8.15
N ALA A 4 -11.01 17.99 7.44
CA ALA A 4 -11.45 18.34 6.09
C ALA A 4 -11.51 17.11 5.16
N HIS A 5 -12.52 17.08 4.30
CA HIS A 5 -12.84 16.05 3.32
C HIS A 5 -11.62 15.57 2.51
N ARG A 6 -10.84 14.62 3.04
CA ARG A 6 -9.70 14.00 2.35
C ARG A 6 -10.11 12.61 1.91
N LEU A 7 -10.01 12.37 0.60
CA LEU A 7 -10.22 11.06 0.00
C LEU A 7 -8.86 10.45 -0.36
N SER A 8 -8.65 9.18 -0.01
CA SER A 8 -7.51 8.44 -0.56
C SER A 8 -7.75 8.18 -2.06
N PRO A 9 -6.68 8.01 -2.88
CA PRO A 9 -6.85 7.64 -4.29
C PRO A 9 -7.71 6.39 -4.49
N SER A 10 -7.56 5.38 -3.62
CA SER A 10 -8.39 4.18 -3.65
C SER A 10 -9.86 4.41 -3.27
N SER A 11 -10.14 5.42 -2.42
CA SER A 11 -11.51 5.85 -2.10
C SER A 11 -12.14 6.59 -3.27
N TRP A 12 -11.37 7.43 -3.97
CA TRP A 12 -11.80 8.12 -5.19
C TRP A 12 -12.14 7.11 -6.30
N ASN A 13 -11.28 6.13 -6.56
CA ASN A 13 -11.52 5.10 -7.58
C ASN A 13 -12.85 4.34 -7.35
N ARG A 14 -13.20 4.05 -6.09
CA ARG A 14 -14.50 3.43 -5.75
C ARG A 14 -15.67 4.38 -5.98
N TYR A 15 -15.50 5.66 -5.67
CA TYR A 15 -16.53 6.68 -5.87
C TYR A 15 -16.84 6.86 -7.36
N GLU A 16 -15.79 6.96 -8.19
CA GLU A 16 -15.90 7.04 -9.64
C GLU A 16 -16.59 5.82 -10.25
N THR A 17 -16.25 4.61 -9.78
CA THR A 17 -16.91 3.37 -10.24
C THR A 17 -18.40 3.34 -9.87
N CYS A 18 -18.72 3.62 -8.60
CA CYS A 18 -20.10 3.67 -8.11
C CYS A 18 -20.17 4.37 -6.75
N PRO A 19 -20.89 5.51 -6.62
CA PRO A 19 -21.00 6.23 -5.34
C PRO A 19 -21.51 5.37 -4.18
N ARG A 20 -22.41 4.41 -4.47
CA ARG A 20 -22.94 3.46 -3.46
C ARG A 20 -21.85 2.55 -2.90
N MET A 21 -20.90 2.11 -3.73
CA MET A 21 -19.77 1.28 -3.29
C MET A 21 -18.84 2.05 -2.34
N TYR A 22 -18.56 3.31 -2.67
CA TYR A 22 -17.82 4.20 -1.77
C TYR A 22 -18.55 4.36 -0.43
N TRP A 23 -19.85 4.70 -0.46
CA TRP A 23 -20.65 4.92 0.75
C TRP A 23 -20.71 3.67 1.63
N LEU A 24 -21.02 2.49 1.05
CA LEU A 24 -21.05 1.21 1.78
C LEU A 24 -19.69 0.85 2.39
N SER A 25 -18.58 1.20 1.72
CA SER A 25 -17.25 0.91 2.24
C SER A 25 -16.91 1.67 3.55
N ARG A 26 -17.62 2.75 3.85
CA ARG A 26 -17.44 3.59 5.04
C ARG A 26 -18.34 3.20 6.22
N GLN A 27 -19.31 2.30 6.01
CA GLN A 27 -20.30 1.89 7.02
C GLN A 27 -19.79 0.80 7.99
N GLY A 28 -18.52 0.39 7.89
CA GLY A 28 -17.94 -0.61 8.80
C GLY A 28 -18.57 -2.01 8.70
N LEU A 29 -19.25 -2.31 7.59
CA LEU A 29 -19.84 -3.64 7.35
C LEU A 29 -18.77 -4.73 7.42
N PRO A 30 -19.08 -5.95 7.93
CA PRO A 30 -18.14 -7.05 7.97
C PRO A 30 -17.52 -7.30 6.59
N ARG A 31 -16.23 -6.98 6.45
CA ARG A 31 -15.49 -7.20 5.20
C ARG A 31 -14.89 -8.59 5.29
N LYS A 32 -15.22 -9.47 4.34
CA LYS A 32 -14.39 -10.66 4.12
C LYS A 32 -13.04 -10.17 3.59
N ALA A 33 -12.04 -10.08 4.47
CA ALA A 33 -10.66 -9.95 4.02
C ALA A 33 -10.32 -11.27 3.32
N GLY A 34 -10.31 -11.24 1.98
CA GLY A 34 -9.94 -12.42 1.19
C GLY A 34 -8.44 -12.68 1.30
N MET A 35 -8.02 -13.94 1.15
CA MET A 35 -6.60 -14.33 1.24
C MET A 35 -5.68 -13.48 0.35
N ALA A 36 -6.13 -13.14 -0.87
CA ALA A 36 -5.34 -12.32 -1.79
C ALA A 36 -5.05 -10.91 -1.24
N ALA A 37 -6.01 -10.29 -0.56
CA ALA A 37 -5.80 -8.97 0.04
C ALA A 37 -4.80 -9.04 1.20
N SER A 38 -4.95 -10.04 2.07
CA SER A 38 -4.03 -10.27 3.19
C SER A 38 -2.61 -10.60 2.73
N LEU A 39 -2.48 -11.47 1.71
CA LEU A 39 -1.18 -11.82 1.13
C LEU A 39 -0.52 -10.60 0.47
N GLY A 40 -1.29 -9.80 -0.29
CA GLY A 40 -0.80 -8.57 -0.88
C GLY A 40 -0.28 -7.59 0.17
N THR A 41 -0.97 -7.44 1.30
CA THR A 41 -0.50 -6.63 2.43
C THR A 41 0.79 -7.19 3.04
N ALA A 42 0.89 -8.51 3.23
CA ALA A 42 2.10 -9.13 3.79
C ALA A 42 3.32 -8.93 2.88
N ILE A 43 3.15 -9.08 1.56
CA ILE A 43 4.21 -8.83 0.58
C ILE A 43 4.61 -7.35 0.59
N HIS A 44 3.64 -6.42 0.59
CA HIS A 44 3.93 -4.98 0.64
C HIS A 44 4.79 -4.63 1.85
N ALA A 45 4.39 -5.08 3.05
CA ALA A 45 5.12 -4.84 4.28
C ALA A 45 6.53 -5.46 4.23
N SER A 46 6.64 -6.70 3.74
CA SER A 46 7.94 -7.39 3.63
C SER A 46 8.92 -6.65 2.72
N ILE A 47 8.43 -6.08 1.61
CA ILE A 47 9.27 -5.29 0.69
C ILE A 47 9.65 -3.95 1.33
N GLU A 48 8.72 -3.26 2.00
CA GLU A 48 9.00 -2.03 2.74
C GLU A 48 10.06 -2.25 3.82
N ASP A 49 10.00 -3.37 4.53
CA ASP A 49 11.00 -3.76 5.53
C ASP A 49 12.38 -3.99 4.88
N VAL A 50 12.43 -4.66 3.72
CA VAL A 50 13.68 -4.89 2.98
C VAL A 50 14.32 -3.58 2.52
N LEU A 51 13.52 -2.66 2.00
CA LEU A 51 13.99 -1.37 1.50
C LEU A 51 14.44 -0.45 2.63
N ASN A 52 13.89 -0.60 3.83
CA ASN A 52 14.29 0.17 5.01
C ASN A 52 15.48 -0.43 5.76
N MET A 53 16.05 -1.56 5.33
CA MET A 53 17.26 -2.11 5.95
C MET A 53 18.46 -1.18 5.73
N ASP A 54 19.16 -0.84 6.81
CA ASP A 54 20.43 -0.13 6.69
C ASP A 54 21.50 -1.06 6.09
N ILE A 55 22.02 -0.67 4.93
CA ILE A 55 23.05 -1.39 4.19
C ILE A 55 24.34 -0.59 4.07
N SER A 56 24.49 0.49 4.85
CA SER A 56 25.64 1.40 4.78
C SER A 56 26.98 0.72 5.07
N ASP A 57 26.98 -0.30 5.93
CA ASP A 57 28.17 -1.09 6.30
C ASP A 57 28.46 -2.26 5.34
N ARG A 58 27.67 -2.43 4.26
CA ARG A 58 27.93 -3.51 3.29
C ARG A 58 29.10 -3.15 2.36
N PRO A 59 30.04 -4.09 2.12
CA PRO A 59 31.21 -3.82 1.29
C PRO A 59 30.80 -3.44 -0.14
N LYS A 60 31.37 -2.34 -0.65
CA LYS A 60 31.09 -1.79 -1.98
C LYS A 60 31.45 -2.71 -3.16
N ALA A 61 32.07 -3.86 -2.90
CA ALA A 61 32.37 -4.88 -3.90
C ALA A 61 31.12 -5.45 -4.59
N SER A 62 29.93 -5.27 -4.01
CA SER A 62 28.64 -5.61 -4.63
C SER A 62 27.93 -4.44 -5.32
N MET A 63 28.58 -3.28 -5.49
CA MET A 63 28.02 -2.13 -6.23
C MET A 63 28.38 -2.21 -7.72
N GLY A 64 27.51 -1.72 -8.61
CA GLY A 64 27.70 -1.75 -10.07
C GLY A 64 26.89 -2.82 -10.83
N TRP A 65 25.99 -3.53 -10.16
CA TRP A 65 25.04 -4.45 -10.81
C TRP A 65 23.89 -3.72 -11.51
N LEU A 66 23.52 -2.54 -11.00
CA LEU A 66 22.50 -1.70 -11.60
C LEU A 66 23.19 -0.86 -12.69
N PRO A 67 22.77 -0.97 -13.96
CA PRO A 67 23.36 -0.17 -15.02
C PRO A 67 23.10 1.31 -14.76
N ASP A 68 24.11 2.15 -14.98
CA ASP A 68 23.94 3.60 -15.02
C ASP A 68 23.02 3.92 -16.21
N VAL A 69 21.89 4.58 -15.91
CA VAL A 69 20.92 5.08 -16.91
C VAL A 69 21.32 6.44 -17.43
#